data_AF-A0A0F9DMT5-F1
#
_entry.id   AF-A0A0F9DMT5-F1
#
_cell.length_a   1.000
_cell.length_b   1.000
_cell.length_c   1.000
_cell.angle_alpha   90.00
_cell.angle_beta   90.00
_cell.angle_gamma   90.00
#
_symmetry.space_group_name_H-M   'P 1'
#
loop_
_entity.id
_entity.type
_entity.pdbx_description
1 polymer ?
#
loop_
_entity_poly.entity_id
_entity_poly.type
_entity_poly.pdbx_seq_one_letter_code
_entity_poly.pdbx_strand_id
1 'polypeptide(L)'
;MRINTKPELVKTHEGAPAKRIKPIDELRRTVMACMLWENQFYEDGVSIADRIASLIKNISDNDKIAQIASEARNRQHLRHVPLLIARELARKKGVVIKDLLADIIQRPDELCEFLALYWMDGKQPLSHQVKKGLAIAFKKFRNIKLVSTIDQMLLN
;
A
#
# COMPACT_ATOMS: atom_id res chain seq x y z
N MET A 1 29.37 -32.86 -19.49
CA MET A 1 28.84 -32.03 -20.59
C MET A 1 28.26 -30.75 -19.97
N ARG A 2 28.92 -29.59 -20.12
CA ARG A 2 28.41 -28.30 -19.64
C ARG A 2 27.62 -27.66 -20.77
N ILE A 3 26.29 -27.69 -20.67
CA ILE A 3 25.39 -27.04 -21.62
C ILE A 3 25.27 -25.56 -21.20
N ASN A 4 25.98 -24.69 -21.92
CA ASN A 4 25.88 -23.25 -21.74
C ASN A 4 24.70 -22.73 -22.57
N THR A 5 23.48 -22.87 -22.04
CA THR A 5 22.28 -22.37 -22.72
C THR A 5 22.17 -20.86 -22.46
N LYS A 6 22.23 -20.06 -23.54
CA LYS A 6 22.01 -18.60 -23.44
C LYS A 6 20.66 -18.34 -22.75
N PRO A 7 20.59 -17.44 -21.75
CA PRO A 7 19.33 -17.12 -21.09
C PRO A 7 18.35 -16.53 -22.12
N GLU A 8 17.12 -17.04 -22.10
CA GLU A 8 16.05 -16.61 -23.00
C GLU A 8 15.74 -15.12 -22.79
N LEU A 9 15.90 -14.33 -23.85
CA LEU A 9 15.63 -12.89 -23.83
C LEU A 9 14.11 -12.68 -23.72
N VAL A 10 13.67 -12.05 -22.64
CA VAL A 10 12.29 -11.56 -22.53
C VAL A 10 12.10 -10.51 -23.61
N LYS A 11 10.97 -10.51 -24.30
CA LYS A 11 10.65 -9.51 -25.33
C LYS A 11 9.54 -8.57 -24.81
N THR A 12 9.56 -7.32 -25.25
CA THR A 12 8.43 -6.40 -25.07
C THR A 12 7.26 -6.85 -25.96
N HIS A 13 6.09 -6.25 -25.76
CA HIS A 13 4.92 -6.47 -26.63
C HIS A 13 5.26 -6.23 -28.12
N GLU A 14 6.11 -5.23 -28.39
CA GLU A 14 6.61 -4.88 -29.73
C GLU A 14 7.87 -5.67 -30.15
N GLY A 15 8.20 -6.77 -29.46
CA GLY A 15 9.25 -7.70 -29.89
C GLY A 15 10.70 -7.30 -29.59
N ALA A 16 10.94 -6.13 -28.98
CA ALA A 16 12.28 -5.69 -28.60
C ALA A 16 12.79 -6.44 -27.35
N PRO A 17 14.11 -6.66 -27.20
CA PRO A 17 14.66 -7.33 -26.02
C PRO A 17 14.40 -6.49 -24.74
N ALA A 18 13.78 -7.13 -23.75
CA ALA A 18 13.44 -6.59 -22.45
C ALA A 18 14.31 -7.21 -21.35
N LYS A 19 14.69 -6.40 -20.36
CA LYS A 19 15.34 -6.88 -19.14
C LYS A 19 14.28 -7.39 -18.17
N ARG A 20 14.53 -8.54 -17.53
CA ARG A 20 13.70 -9.01 -16.41
C ARG A 20 13.82 -8.00 -15.26
N ILE A 21 12.73 -7.33 -14.96
CA ILE A 21 12.61 -6.44 -13.80
C ILE A 21 12.41 -7.33 -12.57
N LYS A 22 13.04 -7.00 -11.42
CA LYS A 22 12.79 -7.74 -10.19
C LYS A 22 11.35 -7.49 -9.74
N PRO A 23 10.63 -8.46 -9.16
CA PRO A 23 9.24 -8.27 -8.73
C PRO A 23 9.03 -7.05 -7.81
N ILE A 24 10.02 -6.73 -6.97
CA ILE A 24 9.98 -5.55 -6.10
C ILE A 24 10.04 -4.22 -6.88
N ASP A 25 10.85 -4.17 -7.94
CA ASP A 25 10.99 -2.99 -8.80
C ASP A 25 9.73 -2.80 -9.65
N GLU A 26 9.11 -3.91 -10.06
CA GLU A 26 7.81 -3.91 -10.74
C GLU A 26 6.68 -3.42 -9.82
N LEU A 27 6.64 -3.88 -8.56
CA LEU A 27 5.70 -3.39 -7.56
C LEU A 27 5.86 -1.89 -7.36
N ARG A 28 7.09 -1.43 -7.14
CA ARG A 28 7.38 -0.01 -6.98
C ARG A 28 6.92 0.80 -8.18
N ARG A 29 7.26 0.38 -9.40
CA ARG A 29 6.83 1.06 -10.64
C ARG A 29 5.30 1.12 -10.75
N THR A 30 4.62 0.02 -10.46
CA THR A 30 3.15 -0.07 -10.52
C THR A 30 2.50 0.88 -9.52
N VAL A 31 2.99 0.88 -8.28
CA VAL A 31 2.49 1.73 -7.19
C VAL A 31 2.68 3.21 -7.52
N MET A 32 3.87 3.62 -7.98
CA MET A 32 4.13 5.04 -8.28
C MET A 32 3.37 5.52 -9.52
N ALA A 33 3.04 4.62 -10.46
CA ALA A 33 2.19 4.94 -11.61
C ALA A 33 0.71 5.13 -11.24
N CYS A 34 0.28 4.77 -10.03
CA CYS A 34 -1.12 4.91 -9.59
C CYS A 34 -1.57 6.37 -9.41
N MET A 35 -0.66 7.36 -9.43
CA MET A 35 -1.02 8.79 -9.47
C MET A 35 -1.98 9.13 -10.61
N LEU A 36 -1.92 8.40 -11.73
CA LEU A 36 -2.76 8.66 -12.90
C LEU A 36 -4.22 8.18 -12.74
N TRP A 37 -4.50 7.31 -11.76
CA TRP A 37 -5.72 6.48 -11.72
C TRP A 37 -6.55 6.63 -10.42
N GLU A 38 -6.22 7.57 -9.53
CA GLU A 38 -6.86 7.68 -8.21
C GLU A 38 -8.39 7.91 -8.26
N ASN A 39 -8.91 8.57 -9.31
CA ASN A 39 -10.35 8.82 -9.47
C ASN A 39 -11.16 7.64 -10.04
N GLN A 40 -10.52 6.58 -10.53
CA GLN A 40 -11.19 5.45 -11.21
C GLN A 40 -11.14 4.14 -10.42
N PHE A 41 -10.70 4.17 -9.17
CA PHE A 41 -10.51 2.96 -8.35
C PHE A 41 -11.83 2.19 -8.10
N TYR A 42 -12.99 2.83 -8.29
CA TYR A 42 -14.31 2.21 -8.13
C TYR A 42 -14.97 1.72 -9.43
N GLU A 43 -14.55 2.18 -10.62
CA GLU A 43 -15.25 1.82 -11.88
C GLU A 43 -14.43 0.89 -12.80
N ASP A 44 -13.09 0.94 -12.80
CA ASP A 44 -12.23 0.06 -13.63
C ASP A 44 -10.95 -0.46 -12.90
N GLY A 45 -10.83 -0.18 -11.59
CA GLY A 45 -9.63 -0.39 -10.76
C GLY A 45 -9.26 -1.84 -10.38
N VAL A 46 -10.07 -2.83 -10.80
CA VAL A 46 -9.89 -4.25 -10.45
C VAL A 46 -8.53 -4.78 -10.94
N SER A 47 -8.11 -4.40 -12.14
CA SER A 47 -6.87 -4.93 -12.74
C SER A 47 -5.59 -4.52 -12.01
N ILE A 48 -5.50 -3.27 -11.53
CA ILE A 48 -4.30 -2.75 -10.86
C ILE A 48 -4.24 -3.24 -9.41
N ALA A 49 -5.38 -3.25 -8.71
CA ALA A 49 -5.45 -3.76 -7.35
C ALA A 49 -5.07 -5.26 -7.30
N ASP A 50 -5.61 -6.06 -8.21
CA ASP A 50 -5.29 -7.48 -8.33
C ASP A 50 -3.82 -7.72 -8.71
N ARG A 51 -3.26 -6.88 -9.58
CA ARG A 51 -1.84 -6.92 -9.95
C ARG A 51 -0.94 -6.63 -8.75
N ILE A 52 -1.25 -5.58 -7.98
CA ILE A 52 -0.49 -5.23 -6.77
C ILE A 52 -0.57 -6.38 -5.75
N ALA A 53 -1.76 -6.92 -5.50
CA ALA A 53 -1.95 -8.06 -4.60
C ALA A 53 -1.15 -9.29 -5.07
N SER A 54 -1.17 -9.58 -6.37
CA SER A 54 -0.42 -10.70 -6.96
C SER A 54 1.10 -10.51 -6.84
N LEU A 55 1.62 -9.30 -7.09
CA LEU A 55 3.04 -8.99 -6.91
C LEU A 55 3.46 -9.14 -5.44
N ILE A 56 2.67 -8.62 -4.50
CA ILE A 56 2.96 -8.73 -3.07
C ILE A 56 3.04 -10.18 -2.62
N LYS A 57 2.13 -11.05 -3.09
CA LYS A 57 2.17 -12.49 -2.79
C LYS A 57 3.47 -13.17 -3.22
N ASN A 58 4.06 -12.72 -4.33
CA ASN A 58 5.28 -13.29 -4.91
C ASN A 58 6.59 -12.70 -4.35
N ILE A 59 6.51 -11.69 -3.47
CA ILE A 59 7.69 -11.04 -2.86
C ILE A 59 7.83 -11.49 -1.41
N SER A 60 8.99 -12.05 -1.06
CA SER A 60 9.30 -12.50 0.31
C SER A 60 9.77 -11.35 1.22
N ASP A 61 10.35 -10.30 0.64
CA ASP A 61 10.92 -9.16 1.37
C ASP A 61 9.82 -8.18 1.77
N ASN A 62 9.19 -8.45 2.93
CA ASN A 62 8.07 -7.65 3.42
C ASN A 62 8.49 -6.24 3.86
N ASP A 63 9.73 -6.05 4.30
CA ASP A 63 10.25 -4.75 4.72
C ASP A 63 10.36 -3.80 3.54
N LYS A 64 10.83 -4.28 2.38
CA LYS A 64 10.81 -3.48 1.15
C LYS A 64 9.41 -3.14 0.68
N ILE A 65 8.44 -4.05 0.82
CA ILE A 65 7.03 -3.77 0.49
C ILE A 65 6.48 -2.67 1.42
N ALA A 66 6.76 -2.75 2.72
CA ALA A 66 6.38 -1.72 3.68
C ALA A 66 7.04 -0.37 3.38
N GLN A 67 8.31 -0.36 2.99
CA GLN A 67 9.02 0.85 2.58
C GLN A 67 8.37 1.49 1.34
N ILE A 68 7.94 0.69 0.35
CA ILE A 68 7.22 1.20 -0.83
C ILE A 68 5.89 1.84 -0.41
N ALA A 69 5.14 1.23 0.49
CA ALA A 69 3.87 1.80 0.98
C ALA A 69 4.10 3.12 1.75
N SER A 70 5.10 3.16 2.63
CA SER A 70 5.48 4.38 3.36
C SER A 70 5.91 5.48 2.39
N GLU A 71 6.71 5.16 1.37
CA GLU A 71 7.12 6.15 0.38
C GLU A 71 5.96 6.65 -0.47
N ALA A 72 5.11 5.74 -0.96
CA ALA A 72 3.92 6.07 -1.73
C ALA A 72 3.02 7.03 -0.95
N ARG A 73 2.93 6.85 0.37
CA ARG A 73 2.16 7.74 1.23
C ARG A 73 2.86 9.06 1.51
N ASN A 74 4.10 9.01 1.99
CA ASN A 74 4.78 10.16 2.57
C ASN A 74 5.45 11.07 1.53
N ARG A 75 5.82 10.53 0.35
CA ARG A 75 6.48 11.29 -0.71
C ARG A 75 5.59 11.54 -1.92
N GLN A 76 4.74 10.57 -2.25
CA GLN A 76 3.84 10.66 -3.41
C GLN A 76 2.41 11.03 -3.03
N HIS A 77 2.10 11.12 -1.74
CA HIS A 77 0.79 11.51 -1.23
C HIS A 77 -0.38 10.63 -1.71
N LEU A 78 -0.09 9.42 -2.17
CA LEU A 78 -1.12 8.46 -2.57
C LEU A 78 -1.94 8.06 -1.35
N ARG A 79 -3.27 7.98 -1.49
CA ARG A 79 -4.16 7.63 -0.37
C ARG A 79 -4.47 6.15 -0.32
N HIS A 80 -5.08 5.61 -1.37
CA HIS A 80 -5.66 4.27 -1.33
C HIS A 80 -4.63 3.15 -1.50
N VAL A 81 -3.64 3.35 -2.36
CA VAL A 81 -2.65 2.30 -2.69
C VAL A 81 -1.81 1.88 -1.47
N PRO A 82 -1.29 2.79 -0.63
CA PRO A 82 -0.63 2.39 0.62
C PRO A 82 -1.51 1.53 1.53
N LEU A 83 -2.81 1.85 1.64
CA LEU A 83 -3.76 1.08 2.45
C LEU A 83 -3.98 -0.33 1.89
N LEU A 84 -4.07 -0.47 0.57
CA LEU A 84 -4.14 -1.77 -0.11
C LEU A 84 -2.87 -2.60 0.17
N ILE A 85 -1.68 -2.01 0.08
CA ILE A 85 -0.43 -2.73 0.37
C ILE A 85 -0.40 -3.20 1.83
N ALA A 86 -0.81 -2.33 2.77
CA ALA A 86 -0.88 -2.69 4.19
C ALA A 86 -1.89 -3.83 4.44
N ARG A 87 -3.04 -3.84 3.75
CA ARG A 87 -4.02 -4.95 3.79
C ARG A 87 -3.39 -6.27 3.32
N GLU A 88 -2.69 -6.26 2.19
CA GLU A 88 -2.08 -7.49 1.66
C GLU A 88 -0.93 -7.99 2.55
N LEU A 89 -0.15 -7.10 3.16
CA LEU A 89 0.82 -7.48 4.19
C LEU A 89 0.15 -8.02 5.46
N ALA A 90 -1.00 -7.48 5.87
CA ALA A 90 -1.75 -7.97 7.03
C ALA A 90 -2.20 -9.42 6.91
N ARG A 91 -2.37 -9.91 5.67
CA ARG A 91 -2.79 -11.29 5.35
C ARG A 91 -1.64 -12.28 5.40
N LYS A 92 -0.39 -11.82 5.35
CA LYS A 92 0.78 -12.69 5.45
C LYS A 92 1.03 -13.07 6.91
N LYS A 93 1.22 -14.37 7.15
CA LYS A 93 1.56 -14.88 8.49
C LYS A 93 2.94 -14.37 8.93
N GLY A 94 3.05 -13.95 10.19
CA GLY A 94 4.31 -13.52 10.80
C GLY A 94 4.77 -12.09 10.42
N VAL A 95 4.00 -11.35 9.62
CA VAL A 95 4.36 -9.97 9.24
C VAL A 95 3.80 -8.98 10.26
N VAL A 96 4.66 -8.07 10.72
CA VAL A 96 4.31 -7.00 11.65
C VAL A 96 4.05 -5.72 10.87
N ILE A 97 2.81 -5.22 10.92
CA ILE A 97 2.39 -4.03 10.15
C ILE A 97 1.90 -2.87 11.02
N LYS A 98 1.99 -2.98 12.35
CA LYS A 98 1.46 -1.95 13.26
C LYS A 98 2.08 -0.57 13.01
N ASP A 99 3.38 -0.52 12.76
CA ASP A 99 4.13 0.74 12.62
C ASP A 99 3.92 1.31 11.22
N LEU A 100 3.82 0.44 10.21
CA LEU A 100 3.41 0.82 8.86
C LEU A 100 2.00 1.45 8.85
N LEU A 101 1.01 0.80 9.47
CA LEU A 101 -0.35 1.35 9.55
C LEU A 101 -0.37 2.69 10.28
N ALA A 102 0.38 2.78 11.38
CA ALA A 102 0.52 4.03 12.11
C ALA A 102 1.12 5.13 11.23
N ASP A 103 2.16 4.83 10.45
CA ASP A 103 2.82 5.77 9.53
C ASP A 103 1.88 6.23 8.41
N ILE A 104 1.26 5.29 7.68
CA ILE A 104 0.55 5.62 6.44
C ILE A 104 -0.84 6.24 6.65
N ILE A 105 -1.49 5.96 7.78
CA ILE A 105 -2.79 6.55 8.11
C ILE A 105 -2.54 7.93 8.69
N GLN A 106 -2.88 8.96 7.92
CA GLN A 106 -2.65 10.37 8.27
C GLN A 106 -3.95 11.16 8.39
N ARG A 107 -5.10 10.58 8.06
CA ARG A 107 -6.42 11.22 8.26
C ARG A 107 -7.42 10.29 8.97
N PRO A 108 -8.44 10.84 9.67
CA PRO A 108 -9.43 10.03 10.37
C PRO A 108 -10.26 9.11 9.47
N ASP A 109 -10.61 9.58 8.27
CA ASP A 109 -11.38 8.85 7.25
C ASP A 109 -10.67 7.58 6.76
N GLU A 110 -9.35 7.62 6.67
CA GLU A 110 -8.51 6.51 6.19
C GLU A 110 -8.55 5.29 7.12
N LEU A 111 -8.94 5.46 8.40
CA LEU A 111 -9.20 4.34 9.30
C LEU A 111 -10.39 3.51 8.80
N CYS A 112 -11.48 4.19 8.40
CA CYS A 112 -12.68 3.55 7.88
C CYS A 112 -12.42 2.94 6.50
N GLU A 113 -11.68 3.64 5.64
CA GLU A 113 -11.27 3.12 4.33
C GLU A 113 -10.45 1.83 4.47
N PHE A 114 -9.47 1.81 5.37
CA PHE A 114 -8.68 0.61 5.62
C PHE A 114 -9.56 -0.56 6.10
N LEU A 115 -10.52 -0.31 6.99
CA LEU A 115 -11.44 -1.35 7.46
C LEU A 115 -12.35 -1.88 6.35
N ALA A 116 -12.85 -1.00 5.48
CA ALA A 116 -13.62 -1.38 4.31
C ALA A 116 -12.79 -2.28 3.37
N LEU A 117 -11.55 -1.90 3.07
CA LEU A 117 -10.61 -2.72 2.30
C LEU A 117 -10.34 -4.07 2.99
N TYR A 118 -10.09 -4.08 4.30
CA TYR A 118 -9.79 -5.28 5.08
C TYR A 118 -10.91 -6.33 5.00
N TRP A 119 -12.17 -5.90 4.95
CA TRP A 119 -13.35 -6.76 4.88
C TRP A 119 -13.95 -6.95 3.49
N MET A 120 -13.32 -6.43 2.44
CA MET A 120 -13.82 -6.54 1.06
C MET A 120 -14.04 -8.00 0.61
N ASP A 121 -13.23 -8.95 1.10
CA ASP A 121 -13.37 -10.38 0.75
C ASP A 121 -14.14 -11.17 1.83
N GLY A 122 -14.86 -10.48 2.71
CA GLY A 122 -15.61 -11.07 3.82
C GLY A 122 -15.16 -10.57 5.19
N LYS A 123 -16.12 -10.51 6.11
CA LYS A 123 -15.91 -10.02 7.47
C LYS A 123 -15.10 -11.04 8.29
N GLN A 124 -14.05 -10.57 8.93
CA GLN A 124 -13.18 -11.38 9.78
C GLN A 124 -12.69 -10.57 10.99
N PRO A 125 -12.29 -11.21 12.10
CA PRO A 125 -11.69 -10.51 13.23
C PRO A 125 -10.41 -9.78 12.82
N LEU A 126 -10.21 -8.55 13.30
CA LEU A 126 -8.97 -7.82 13.09
C LEU A 126 -7.81 -8.56 13.79
N SER A 127 -6.67 -8.67 13.11
CA SER A 127 -5.46 -9.20 13.73
C SER A 127 -4.95 -8.27 14.85
N HIS A 128 -4.17 -8.82 15.79
CA HIS A 128 -3.60 -8.03 16.90
C HIS A 128 -2.76 -6.84 16.41
N GLN A 129 -1.96 -7.05 15.36
CA GLN A 129 -1.12 -6.00 14.78
C GLN A 129 -1.95 -4.90 14.11
N VAL A 130 -3.04 -5.28 13.42
CA VAL A 130 -3.98 -4.32 12.84
C VAL A 130 -4.62 -3.45 13.93
N LYS A 131 -5.16 -4.07 15.00
CA LYS A 131 -5.75 -3.32 16.12
C LYS A 131 -4.74 -2.35 16.75
N LYS A 132 -3.50 -2.80 16.96
CA LYS A 132 -2.43 -1.94 17.50
C LYS A 132 -2.11 -0.77 16.58
N GLY A 133 -1.92 -1.02 15.27
CA GLY A 133 -1.63 0.03 14.30
C GLY A 133 -2.75 1.08 14.22
N LEU A 134 -4.01 0.63 14.11
CA LEU A 134 -5.17 1.51 14.10
C LEU A 134 -5.31 2.31 15.40
N ALA A 135 -5.05 1.71 16.55
CA ALA A 135 -5.08 2.42 17.84
C ALA A 135 -3.98 3.50 17.93
N ILE A 136 -2.78 3.25 17.39
CA ILE A 136 -1.70 4.25 17.34
C ILE A 136 -2.09 5.39 16.39
N ALA A 137 -2.59 5.07 15.19
CA ALA A 137 -3.05 6.05 14.22
C ALA A 137 -4.19 6.92 14.78
N PHE A 138 -5.20 6.30 15.40
CA PHE A 138 -6.35 7.01 15.98
C PHE A 138 -5.95 8.07 17.02
N LYS A 139 -4.91 7.81 17.82
CA LYS A 139 -4.40 8.78 18.80
C LYS A 139 -3.88 10.07 18.15
N LYS A 140 -3.39 10.03 16.91
CA LYS A 140 -2.93 11.22 16.18
C LYS A 140 -4.05 12.25 15.98
N PHE A 141 -5.29 11.79 15.85
CA PHE A 141 -6.44 12.63 15.54
C PHE A 141 -7.14 13.22 16.76
N ARG A 142 -6.79 12.75 17.97
CA ARG A 142 -7.46 13.15 19.22
C ARG A 142 -7.32 14.65 19.52
N ASN A 143 -6.29 15.32 19.00
CA ASN A 143 -6.01 16.73 19.27
C ASN A 143 -6.38 17.68 18.11
N ILE A 144 -6.74 17.16 16.93
CA ILE A 144 -6.94 17.98 15.73
C ILE A 144 -8.16 18.91 15.85
N LYS A 145 -9.17 18.56 16.66
CA LYS A 145 -10.34 19.42 16.90
C LYS A 145 -10.09 20.63 17.82
N LEU A 146 -9.01 20.65 18.59
CA LEU A 146 -8.76 21.73 19.57
C LEU A 146 -7.93 22.88 18.99
N VAL A 147 -6.95 22.59 18.15
CA VAL A 147 -6.03 23.62 17.63
C VAL A 147 -6.72 24.57 16.63
N SER A 148 -7.53 24.05 15.70
CA SER A 148 -8.21 24.92 14.72
C SER A 148 -9.24 25.86 15.35
N THR A 149 -9.77 25.51 16.52
CA THR A 149 -10.77 26.34 17.23
C THR A 149 -10.10 27.43 18.04
N ILE A 150 -8.94 27.16 18.66
CA ILE A 150 -8.18 28.16 19.43
C ILE A 150 -7.54 29.19 18.50
N ASP A 151 -6.99 28.77 17.35
CA ASP A 151 -6.42 29.70 16.38
C ASP A 151 -7.48 30.63 15.74
N GLN A 152 -8.71 30.13 15.53
CA GLN A 152 -9.83 30.97 15.06
C GLN A 152 -10.41 31.88 16.16
N MET A 153 -10.23 31.55 17.44
CA MET A 153 -10.67 32.37 18.56
C MET A 153 -9.63 33.43 18.97
N LEU A 154 -8.35 33.26 18.63
CA LEU A 154 -7.27 34.22 18.93
C LEU A 154 -7.00 35.22 17.78
N LEU A 155 -7.70 35.09 16.65
CA LEU A 155 -7.61 35.98 15.48
C LEU A 155 -8.86 36.87 15.26
N ASN A 156 -9.79 36.90 16.22
CA ASN A 156 -10.90 37.86 16.32
C ASN A 156 -10.82 38.64 17.64
#